data_AF-A0A9N9HN30-F1
#
_entry.id   AF-A0A9N9HN30-F1
#
_cell.length_a   1.000
_cell.length_b   1.000
_cell.length_c   1.000
_cell.angle_alpha   90.00
_cell.angle_beta   90.00
_cell.angle_gamma   90.00
#
_symmetry.space_group_name_H-M   'P 1'
#
loop_
_entity.id
_entity.type
_entity.pdbx_description
1 polymer ?
#
loop_
_entity_poly.entity_id
_entity_poly.type
_entity_poly.pdbx_seq_one_letter_code
_entity_poly.pdbx_strand_id
1 'polypeptide(L)' 'HIFALHLVKECNQIIKYFKKSHQLNALLKQAIEELQISGDGLKKFIDTRWTLAYESIMSVNRLERAFIK' A
#
# COMPACT_ATOMS: atom_id res chain seq x y z
N HIS A 1 -14.99 -14.45 1.12
CA HIS A 1 -13.96 -15.52 1.05
C HIS A 1 -12.85 -15.19 2.05
N ILE A 2 -12.49 -16.09 2.95
CA ILE A 2 -11.53 -15.84 4.06
C ILE A 2 -10.17 -15.36 3.54
N PHE A 3 -9.74 -15.91 2.40
CA PHE A 3 -8.50 -15.52 1.72
C PHE A 3 -8.40 -14.01 1.42
N ALA A 4 -9.45 -13.42 0.84
CA ALA A 4 -9.44 -11.99 0.50
C ALA A 4 -9.35 -11.11 1.75
N LEU A 5 -10.03 -11.50 2.84
CA LEU A 5 -9.97 -10.78 4.11
C LEU A 5 -8.56 -10.83 4.72
N HIS A 6 -7.89 -11.98 4.65
CA HIS A 6 -6.51 -12.11 5.09
C HIS A 6 -5.57 -11.21 4.26
N LEU A 7 -5.70 -11.23 2.93
CA LEU A 7 -4.87 -10.39 2.05
C LEU A 7 -5.03 -8.90 2.37
N VAL A 8 -6.28 -8.44 2.53
CA VAL A 8 -6.57 -7.03 2.88
C VAL A 8 -5.97 -6.67 4.25
N LYS A 9 -6.03 -7.58 5.22
CA LYS A 9 -5.45 -7.37 6.55
C LYS A 9 -3.93 -7.19 6.48
N GLU A 10 -3.24 -8.02 5.71
CA GLU A 10 -1.78 -7.92 5.53
C GLU A 10 -1.39 -6.61 4.81
N CYS A 11 -2.09 -6.25 3.72
CA CYS A 11 -1.90 -4.96 3.05
C CYS A 11 -2.05 -3.78 4.04
N ASN A 12 -3.06 -3.85 4.91
CA ASN A 12 -3.28 -2.82 5.93
C ASN A 12 -2.16 -2.74 6.97
N GLN A 13 -1.53 -3.85 7.33
CA GLN A 13 -0.37 -3.84 8.23
C GLN A 13 0.81 -3.12 7.58
N ILE A 14 1.09 -3.40 6.30
CA ILE A 14 2.13 -2.72 5.51
C ILE A 14 1.84 -1.22 5.47
N ILE A 15 0.62 -0.83 5.11
CA ILE A 15 0.21 0.58 5.04
C ILE A 15 0.38 1.27 6.40
N LYS A 16 0.01 0.60 7.50
CA LYS A 16 0.17 1.14 8.86
C LYS A 16 1.63 1.31 9.25
N TYR A 17 2.50 0.37 8.87
CA TYR A 17 3.93 0.44 9.11
C TYR A 17 4.55 1.68 8.45
N PHE A 18 4.32 1.87 7.15
CA PHE A 18 4.83 3.04 6.44
C PHE A 18 4.23 4.34 6.97
N LYS A 19 2.93 4.38 7.29
CA LYS A 19 2.33 5.59 7.90
C LYS A 19 2.93 5.94 9.27
N LYS A 20 3.36 4.94 10.04
CA LYS A 20 3.96 5.15 11.37
C LYS A 20 5.44 5.55 11.26
N SER A 21 6.15 5.08 10.23
CA SER A 21 7.55 5.40 10.01
C SER A 21 7.71 6.55 9.00
N HIS A 22 7.85 7.76 9.51
CA HIS A 22 8.02 8.96 8.66
C HIS A 22 9.20 8.87 7.69
N GLN A 23 10.34 8.32 8.15
CA GLN A 23 11.54 8.16 7.33
C GLN A 23 11.31 7.16 6.19
N LEU A 24 10.77 5.98 6.49
CA LEU A 24 10.50 4.97 5.47
C LEU A 24 9.41 5.41 4.50
N ASN A 25 8.43 6.17 4.96
CA ASN A 25 7.42 6.76 4.08
C ASN A 25 8.03 7.80 3.12
N ALA A 26 9.02 8.57 3.57
CA ALA A 26 9.74 9.51 2.72
C ALA A 26 10.57 8.77 1.65
N LEU A 27 11.28 7.71 2.05
CA LEU A 27 12.01 6.84 1.12
C LEU A 27 11.07 6.18 0.10
N LEU A 28 9.91 5.71 0.54
CA LEU A 28 8.90 5.14 -0.35
C LEU A 28 8.41 6.17 -1.37
N LYS A 29 8.17 7.42 -0.97
CA LYS A 29 7.79 8.49 -1.90
C LYS A 29 8.90 8.79 -2.92
N GLN A 30 10.14 8.85 -2.47
CA GLN A 30 11.29 9.02 -3.37
C GLN A 30 11.39 7.86 -4.36
N ALA A 31 11.26 6.61 -3.91
CA ALA A 31 11.28 5.45 -4.78
C ALA A 31 10.13 5.45 -5.81
N ILE A 32 8.93 5.94 -5.43
CA ILE A 32 7.79 6.12 -6.33
C ILE A 32 8.12 7.12 -7.44
N GLU A 33 8.72 8.25 -7.08
CA GLU A 33 9.13 9.30 -8.01
C GLU A 33 10.25 8.80 -8.94
N GLU A 34 11.28 8.16 -8.41
CA GLU A 34 12.39 7.59 -9.19
C GLU A 34 11.93 6.53 -10.19
N LEU A 35 11.02 5.65 -9.77
CA LEU A 35 10.49 4.57 -10.61
C LEU A 35 9.32 5.02 -11.50
N GLN A 36 8.95 6.30 -11.43
CA GLN A 36 7.84 6.91 -12.18
C GLN A 36 6.54 6.08 -12.06
N ILE A 37 6.26 5.58 -10.85
CA ILE A 37 5.09 4.74 -10.60
C ILE A 37 3.85 5.62 -10.58
N SER A 38 2.92 5.38 -11.51
CA SER A 38 1.75 6.24 -11.71
C SER A 38 0.62 6.00 -10.70
N GLY A 39 0.12 7.08 -10.09
CA GLY A 39 -1.08 7.15 -9.25
C GLY A 39 -0.80 7.41 -7.77
N ASP A 40 -1.86 7.53 -6.96
CA ASP A 40 -1.74 7.82 -5.52
C ASP A 40 -0.97 6.72 -4.80
N GLY A 41 -0.16 7.08 -3.79
CA GLY A 41 0.64 6.15 -2.98
C GLY A 41 -0.18 5.12 -2.17
N LEU A 42 0.31 4.70 -1.01
CA LEU A 42 -0.38 3.68 -0.21
C LEU A 42 -1.78 4.12 0.23
N LYS A 43 -2.82 3.40 -0.24
CA LYS A 43 -4.23 3.67 0.07
C LYS A 43 -4.69 2.78 1.23
N LYS A 44 -5.21 3.39 2.29
CA LYS A 44 -5.68 2.65 3.48
C LYS A 44 -7.04 2.01 3.21
N PHE A 45 -7.18 0.73 3.52
CA PHE A 45 -8.50 0.11 3.57
C PHE A 45 -9.29 0.54 4.81
N ILE A 46 -10.59 0.76 4.62
CA ILE A 46 -11.58 1.04 5.67
C ILE A 46 -12.64 -0.05 5.55
N ASP A 47 -12.86 -0.83 6.63
CA ASP A 47 -13.72 -2.02 6.65
C ASP A 47 -15.14 -1.81 6.09
N THR A 48 -15.66 -0.58 6.15
CA THR A 48 -17.02 -0.24 5.70
C THR A 48 -17.15 -0.02 4.19
N ARG A 49 -16.06 -0.03 3.42
CA ARG A 49 -16.08 0.23 1.97
C ARG A 49 -15.24 -0.78 1.19
N TRP A 50 -15.91 -1.79 0.63
CA TRP A 50 -15.27 -2.85 -0.17
C TRP A 50 -14.47 -2.34 -1.39
N THR A 51 -14.87 -1.22 -1.99
CA THR A 51 -14.08 -0.57 -3.07
C THR A 51 -12.68 -0.16 -2.60
N LEU A 52 -12.53 0.24 -1.33
CA LEU A 52 -11.22 0.56 -0.76
C LEU A 52 -10.36 -0.69 -0.49
N ALA A 53 -10.95 -1.90 -0.44
CA ALA A 53 -10.17 -3.13 -0.28
C ALA A 53 -9.37 -3.40 -1.55
N TYR A 54 -10.04 -3.31 -2.70
CA TYR A 54 -9.41 -3.43 -4.01
C TYR A 54 -8.35 -2.34 -4.21
N GLU A 55 -8.68 -1.08 -3.92
CA GLU A 55 -7.71 0.02 -4.05
C GLU A 55 -6.49 -0.14 -3.14
N SER A 56 -6.67 -0.65 -1.92
CA SER A 56 -5.59 -0.94 -0.98
C SER A 56 -4.65 -2.01 -1.54
N ILE A 57 -5.19 -3.16 -1.94
CA ILE A 57 -4.41 -4.26 -2.54
C ILE A 57 -3.67 -3.78 -3.79
N MET A 58 -4.37 -3.08 -4.69
CA MET A 58 -3.77 -2.56 -5.93
C MET A 58 -2.66 -1.54 -5.66
N SER A 59 -2.80 -0.70 -4.62
CA SER A 59 -1.75 0.24 -4.24
C SER A 59 -0.49 -0.47 -3.74
N VAL A 60 -0.64 -1.52 -2.93
CA VAL A 60 0.49 -2.32 -2.45
C VAL A 60 1.16 -3.08 -3.61
N ASN A 61 0.36 -3.71 -4.48
CA ASN A 61 0.86 -4.44 -5.64
C ASN A 61 1.64 -3.53 -6.61
N ARG A 62 1.13 -2.33 -6.87
CA ARG A 62 1.82 -1.36 -7.75
C ARG A 62 3.15 -0.89 -7.15
N LEU A 63 3.22 -0.81 -5.83
CA LEU A 63 4.40 -0.38 -5.08
C LEU A 63 5.36 -1.51 -4.73
N GLU A 64 5.03 -2.76 -5.08
CA GLU A 64 5.92 -3.91 -4.91
C GLU A 64 7.30 -3.67 -5.52
N ARG A 65 7.35 -3.05 -6.70
CA ARG A 65 8.61 -2.68 -7.38
C ARG A 65 9.47 -1.70 -6.59
N ALA A 66 8.85 -0.88 -5.73
CA ALA A 66 9.55 0.04 -4.84
C ALA A 66 10.02 -0.63 -3.54
N PHE A 67 9.49 -1.81 -3.19
CA PHE A 67 9.90 -2.58 -2.01
C PHE A 67 11.06 -3.54 -2.27
N ILE A 68 11.28 -3.93 -3.53
CA ILE A 68 12.33 -4.89 -3.94
C ILE A 68 13.68 -4.20 -4.24
N LYS A 69 13.69 -2.85 -4.25
CA LYS A 69 14.90 -2.03 -4.43
C LYS A 69 15.74 -2.02 -3.16
#